data_AF-A0A8S3UHF0-F1
#
_entry.id   AF-A0A8S3UHF0-F1
#
_cell.length_a   1.000
_cell.length_b   1.000
_cell.length_c   1.000
_cell.angle_alpha   90.00
_cell.angle_beta   90.00
_cell.angle_gamma   90.00
#
_symmetry.space_group_name_H-M   'P 1'
#
loop_
_entity.id
_entity.type
_entity.pdbx_description
1 polymer ?
#
loop_
_entity_poly.entity_id
_entity_poly.type
_entity_poly.pdbx_seq_one_letter_code
_entity_poly.pdbx_strand_id
1 'polypeptide(L)'
;MFNSIKAIDGQWSSWTTTSCSMTCGNGMTYRNRTCNNPSPSDGGKICQGVDNESSVCNLGDCRVDGHWGLWSSVRCSITCGNGIGRRTRRCDNPAPSGGGKGCVGCNKKRKYVPWENVKLRMEESKKIKRSVQSQINDEYHEVKKNRINFMFHFRL
;
A
#
# COMPACT_ATOMS: atom_id res chain seq x y z
N MET A 1 -21.06 61.40 41.60
CA MET A 1 -19.77 60.72 41.40
C MET A 1 -19.94 59.80 40.19
N PHE A 2 -19.25 60.07 39.08
CA PHE A 2 -19.30 59.18 37.91
C PHE A 2 -18.45 57.96 38.23
N ASN A 3 -19.10 56.81 38.40
CA ASN A 3 -18.41 55.53 38.57
C ASN A 3 -17.70 55.24 37.24
N SER A 4 -16.37 55.37 37.21
CA SER A 4 -15.59 55.10 36.01
C SER A 4 -15.49 53.58 35.84
N ILE A 5 -16.43 53.01 35.09
CA ILE A 5 -16.39 51.62 34.67
C ILE A 5 -15.12 51.42 33.81
N LYS A 6 -14.19 50.58 34.26
CA LYS A 6 -12.92 50.32 33.57
C LYS A 6 -13.06 49.08 32.70
N ALA A 7 -12.86 49.23 31.39
CA ALA A 7 -12.81 48.12 30.45
C ALA A 7 -11.74 47.08 30.85
N ILE A 8 -12.09 45.80 30.78
CA ILE A 8 -11.15 44.68 30.95
C ILE A 8 -11.01 43.99 29.60
N ASP A 9 -9.81 44.05 29.04
CA ASP A 9 -9.49 43.31 27.82
C ASP A 9 -9.34 41.82 28.15
N GLY A 10 -9.94 40.96 27.31
CA GLY A 10 -9.86 39.52 27.48
C GLY A 10 -8.46 38.99 27.23
N GLN A 11 -8.10 37.93 27.96
CA GLN A 11 -6.86 37.22 27.74
C GLN A 11 -7.10 35.72 27.59
N TRP A 12 -6.26 35.10 26.77
CA TRP A 12 -6.30 33.67 26.52
C TRP A 12 -5.97 32.89 27.79
N SER A 13 -6.73 31.81 28.02
CA SER A 13 -6.32 30.75 28.93
C SER A 13 -5.06 30.05 28.41
N SER A 14 -4.42 29.27 29.29
CA SER A 14 -3.44 28.28 28.85
C SER A 14 -4.05 27.31 27.84
N TRP A 15 -3.21 26.81 26.93
CA TRP A 15 -3.60 25.75 26.00
C TRP A 15 -3.85 24.44 26.73
N THR A 16 -4.95 23.78 26.42
CA THR A 16 -5.23 22.40 26.81
C THR A 16 -5.00 21.51 25.58
N THR A 17 -4.11 20.53 25.69
CA THR A 17 -3.72 19.65 24.56
C THR A 17 -4.17 18.21 24.81
N THR A 18 -4.74 17.56 23.79
CA THR A 18 -5.13 16.15 23.85
C THR A 18 -3.92 15.23 23.67
N SER A 19 -4.07 13.97 24.08
CA SER A 19 -3.16 12.92 23.63
C SER A 19 -3.21 12.74 22.11
N CYS A 20 -2.19 12.07 21.57
CA CYS A 20 -2.15 11.67 20.17
C CYS A 20 -3.33 10.73 19.86
N SER A 21 -3.96 10.90 18.70
CA SER A 21 -5.11 10.08 18.28
C SER A 21 -4.76 8.63 17.99
N MET A 22 -3.48 8.33 17.80
CA MET A 22 -2.95 6.98 17.56
C MET A 22 -2.05 6.55 18.72
N THR A 23 -1.78 5.24 18.81
CA THR A 23 -0.84 4.65 19.77
C THR A 23 0.51 4.29 19.15
N CYS A 24 0.57 4.23 17.81
CA CYS A 24 1.76 4.07 17.00
C CYS A 24 1.53 4.75 15.64
N GLY A 25 2.60 4.97 14.89
CA GLY A 25 2.58 5.64 13.60
C GLY A 25 2.26 7.13 13.72
N ASN A 26 1.68 7.67 12.66
CA ASN A 26 1.29 9.07 12.59
C ASN A 26 -0.16 9.23 13.07
N GLY A 27 -0.38 10.17 13.99
CA GLY A 27 -1.69 10.59 14.45
C GLY A 27 -1.78 12.12 14.52
N MET A 28 -2.83 12.59 15.18
CA MET A 28 -3.08 14.01 15.39
C MET A 28 -3.23 14.32 16.88
N THR A 29 -2.69 15.45 17.32
CA THR A 29 -3.05 16.09 18.59
C THR A 29 -3.88 17.33 18.31
N TYR A 30 -4.74 17.68 19.26
CA TYR A 30 -5.56 18.88 19.21
C TYR A 30 -5.29 19.71 20.44
N ARG A 31 -5.27 21.03 20.31
CA ARG A 31 -5.22 21.93 21.45
C ARG A 31 -6.28 23.01 21.34
N ASN A 32 -6.84 23.40 22.48
CA ASN A 32 -7.81 24.48 22.58
C ASN A 32 -7.47 25.44 23.72
N ARG A 33 -8.02 26.65 23.66
CA ARG A 33 -7.94 27.68 24.69
C ARG A 33 -9.18 28.55 24.65
N THR A 34 -9.49 29.21 25.76
CA THR A 34 -10.67 30.07 25.89
C THR A 34 -10.27 31.48 26.27
N CYS A 35 -11.03 32.48 25.81
CA CYS A 35 -10.80 33.89 26.15
C CYS A 35 -11.48 34.25 27.48
N ASN A 36 -10.96 33.72 28.59
CA ASN A 36 -11.59 33.83 29.90
C ASN A 36 -10.62 34.07 31.07
N ASN A 37 -9.37 34.43 30.80
CA ASN A 37 -8.36 34.58 31.85
C ASN A 37 -7.63 35.95 31.83
N PRO A 38 -8.34 37.09 31.97
CA PRO A 38 -9.76 37.24 32.31
C PRO A 38 -10.68 37.28 31.07
N SER A 39 -11.99 37.15 31.30
CA SER A 39 -13.00 37.40 30.27
C SER A 39 -13.10 38.91 29.96
N PRO A 40 -13.32 39.32 28.70
CA PRO A 40 -13.57 40.72 28.38
C PRO A 40 -14.82 41.25 29.10
N SER A 41 -14.75 42.46 29.67
CA SER A 41 -15.90 43.15 30.26
C SER A 41 -15.88 44.64 29.94
N ASP A 42 -17.04 45.29 30.10
CA ASP A 42 -17.15 46.74 30.10
C ASP A 42 -16.61 47.42 28.82
N GLY A 43 -16.83 46.78 27.66
CA GLY A 43 -16.35 47.26 26.36
C GLY A 43 -14.89 46.93 26.05
N GLY A 44 -14.23 46.10 26.87
CA GLY A 44 -12.88 45.60 26.60
C GLY A 44 -12.80 44.69 25.37
N LYS A 45 -11.58 44.56 24.83
CA LYS A 45 -11.30 43.83 23.59
C LYS A 45 -11.40 42.32 23.78
N ILE A 46 -11.93 41.64 22.76
CA ILE A 46 -11.86 40.18 22.67
C ILE A 46 -10.43 39.71 22.36
N CYS A 47 -10.11 38.48 22.72
CA CYS A 47 -8.84 37.87 22.36
C CYS A 47 -8.74 37.69 20.83
N GLN A 48 -7.60 38.07 20.27
CA GLN A 48 -7.31 37.87 18.84
C GLN A 48 -6.49 36.60 18.62
N GLY A 49 -6.77 35.90 17.52
CA GLY A 49 -6.13 34.65 17.13
C GLY A 49 -7.06 33.44 17.21
N VAL A 50 -6.53 32.27 16.88
CA VAL A 50 -7.28 30.99 16.89
C VAL A 50 -7.44 30.45 18.31
N ASP A 51 -8.58 29.84 18.57
CA ASP A 51 -8.94 29.17 19.82
C ASP A 51 -8.73 27.65 19.76
N ASN A 52 -8.51 27.10 18.56
CA ASN A 52 -8.22 25.70 18.31
C ASN A 52 -7.05 25.53 17.33
N GLU A 53 -6.28 24.47 17.52
CA GLU A 53 -5.22 24.07 16.60
C GLU A 53 -5.05 22.55 16.58
N SER A 54 -4.54 22.04 15.46
CA SER A 54 -4.21 20.62 15.29
C SER A 54 -2.77 20.46 14.82
N SER A 55 -2.07 19.45 15.34
CA SER A 55 -0.69 19.15 14.98
C SER A 55 -0.50 17.65 14.76
N VAL A 56 0.42 17.28 13.87
CA VAL A 56 0.80 15.88 13.66
C VAL A 56 1.65 15.40 14.84
N CYS A 57 1.34 14.20 15.34
CA CYS A 57 2.19 13.47 16.28
C CYS A 57 2.71 12.19 15.61
N ASN A 58 3.98 11.88 15.81
CA ASN A 58 4.61 10.64 15.33
C ASN A 58 5.09 9.82 16.53
N LEU A 59 4.54 8.61 16.68
CA LEU A 59 4.83 7.69 17.78
C LEU A 59 5.72 6.50 17.37
N GLY A 60 6.39 6.60 16.21
CA GLY A 60 7.22 5.55 15.65
C GLY A 60 6.43 4.44 14.96
N ASP A 61 7.11 3.54 14.25
CA ASP A 61 6.43 2.51 13.45
C ASP A 61 5.55 1.58 14.29
N CYS A 62 4.39 1.22 13.72
CA CYS A 62 3.53 0.22 14.32
C CYS A 62 4.18 -1.17 14.25
N ARG A 63 4.11 -1.88 15.38
CA ARG A 63 4.54 -3.26 15.47
C ARG A 63 3.62 -4.14 14.63
N VAL A 64 4.20 -4.80 13.63
CA VAL A 64 3.53 -5.80 12.80
C VAL A 64 4.37 -7.07 12.83
N ASP A 65 3.80 -8.15 13.35
CA ASP A 65 4.44 -9.47 13.27
C ASP A 65 4.29 -10.00 11.84
N GLY A 66 5.37 -10.56 11.31
CA GLY A 66 5.45 -11.03 9.93
C GLY A 66 4.68 -12.32 9.72
N HIS A 67 4.01 -12.42 8.57
CA HIS A 67 3.34 -13.64 8.14
C HIS A 67 3.81 -14.09 6.75
N TRP A 68 3.73 -15.41 6.56
CA TRP A 68 4.13 -16.03 5.33
C TRP A 68 3.22 -15.63 4.18
N GLY A 69 3.82 -15.09 3.12
CA GLY A 69 3.21 -15.02 1.81
C GLY A 69 3.01 -16.40 1.20
N LEU A 70 2.41 -16.41 0.01
CA LEU A 70 2.11 -17.64 -0.72
C LEU A 70 3.39 -18.39 -1.09
N TRP A 71 3.26 -19.71 -1.19
CA TRP A 71 4.33 -20.53 -1.77
C TRP A 71 4.46 -20.24 -3.27
N SER A 72 5.70 -20.15 -3.73
CA SER A 72 6.03 -20.14 -5.16
C SER A 72 5.51 -21.40 -5.84
N SER A 73 5.37 -21.33 -7.16
CA SER A 73 5.20 -22.52 -7.99
C SER A 73 6.33 -23.52 -7.76
N VAL A 74 5.99 -24.80 -7.86
CA VAL A 74 6.95 -25.90 -7.67
C VAL A 74 7.82 -26.05 -8.91
N ARG A 75 9.14 -25.97 -8.75
CA ARG A 75 10.12 -26.26 -9.81
C ARG A 75 10.69 -27.66 -9.63
N CYS A 76 10.58 -28.52 -10.66
CA CYS A 76 11.08 -29.91 -10.61
C CYS A 76 12.60 -29.98 -10.83
N SER A 77 13.25 -30.95 -10.18
CA SER A 77 14.70 -31.16 -10.28
C SER A 77 15.14 -31.97 -11.50
N ILE A 78 14.20 -32.61 -12.21
CA ILE A 78 14.47 -33.48 -13.37
C ILE A 78 13.52 -33.16 -14.53
N THR A 79 13.92 -33.53 -15.73
CA THR A 79 13.20 -33.29 -16.99
C THR A 79 12.39 -34.50 -17.48
N CYS A 80 12.67 -35.72 -16.98
CA CYS A 80 11.93 -36.95 -17.28
C CYS A 80 11.79 -37.81 -16.01
N GLY A 81 10.68 -38.56 -15.90
CA GLY A 81 10.40 -39.42 -14.74
C GLY A 81 9.85 -38.69 -13.51
N ASN A 82 9.71 -39.44 -12.40
CA ASN A 82 9.19 -38.93 -11.14
C ASN A 82 10.26 -38.13 -10.38
N GLY A 83 9.92 -36.92 -9.92
CA GLY A 83 10.91 -35.98 -9.39
C GLY A 83 10.51 -35.30 -8.09
N ILE A 84 11.49 -34.63 -7.48
CA ILE A 84 11.26 -33.79 -6.31
C ILE A 84 11.26 -32.32 -6.75
N GLY A 85 10.12 -31.68 -6.56
CA GLY A 85 9.96 -30.26 -6.77
C GLY A 85 10.35 -29.45 -5.54
N ARG A 86 10.92 -28.26 -5.75
CA ARG A 86 11.20 -27.27 -4.69
C ARG A 86 10.28 -26.07 -4.86
N ARG A 87 9.79 -25.54 -3.73
CA ARG A 87 9.06 -24.28 -3.64
C ARG A 87 9.54 -23.46 -2.47
N THR A 88 9.42 -22.14 -2.58
CA THR A 88 9.84 -21.18 -1.57
C THR A 88 8.71 -20.21 -1.23
N ARG A 89 8.72 -19.62 -0.05
CA ARG A 89 7.78 -18.55 0.34
C ARG A 89 8.56 -17.40 0.99
N ARG A 90 7.96 -16.22 1.01
CA ARG A 90 8.54 -15.02 1.63
C ARG A 90 7.74 -14.59 2.84
N CYS A 91 8.38 -13.88 3.77
CA CYS A 91 7.75 -13.35 4.96
C CYS A 91 7.31 -11.91 4.68
N ASP A 92 6.28 -11.78 3.86
CA ASP A 92 5.88 -10.51 3.23
C ASP A 92 4.36 -10.29 3.20
N ASN A 93 3.58 -11.09 3.95
CA ASN A 93 2.12 -10.96 3.96
C ASN A 93 1.48 -11.01 5.36
N PRO A 94 1.71 -10.00 6.23
CA PRO A 94 2.55 -8.82 6.00
C PRO A 94 4.04 -9.07 6.30
N ALA A 95 4.90 -8.17 5.85
CA ALA A 95 6.29 -8.12 6.30
C ALA A 95 6.37 -7.61 7.75
N PRO A 96 7.30 -8.11 8.56
CA PRO A 96 7.45 -7.61 9.93
C PRO A 96 7.97 -6.17 9.95
N SER A 97 7.40 -5.32 10.81
CA SER A 97 7.78 -3.92 11.00
C SER A 97 7.67 -3.50 12.47
N GLY A 98 8.23 -2.34 12.83
CA GLY A 98 8.10 -1.76 14.18
C GLY A 98 8.52 -2.71 15.30
N GLY A 99 9.56 -3.51 15.08
CA GLY A 99 10.03 -4.52 16.05
C GLY A 99 9.17 -5.79 16.15
N GLY A 100 8.28 -6.03 15.20
CA GLY A 100 7.48 -7.25 15.13
C GLY A 100 8.30 -8.50 14.83
N LYS A 101 7.76 -9.66 15.20
CA LYS A 101 8.44 -10.95 15.07
C LYS A 101 8.52 -11.39 13.61
N GLY A 102 9.64 -12.00 13.22
CA GLY A 102 9.75 -12.68 11.94
C GLY A 102 8.91 -13.95 11.85
N CYS A 103 8.69 -14.42 10.62
CA CYS A 103 7.90 -15.63 10.38
C CYS A 103 8.58 -16.89 10.94
N VAL A 104 7.80 -17.73 11.64
CA VAL A 104 8.29 -18.99 12.20
C VAL A 104 8.20 -20.14 11.18
N GLY A 105 9.26 -20.95 11.11
CA GLY A 105 9.36 -22.15 10.29
C GLY A 105 10.12 -21.98 8.97
N CYS A 106 10.22 -23.05 8.18
CA CYS A 106 11.05 -23.05 6.96
C CYS A 106 10.42 -22.27 5.80
N ASN A 107 11.26 -21.55 5.05
CA ASN A 107 10.89 -20.83 3.82
C ASN A 107 11.05 -21.68 2.54
N LYS A 108 11.55 -22.91 2.65
CA LYS A 108 11.75 -23.86 1.54
C LYS A 108 11.04 -25.18 1.85
N LYS A 109 10.33 -25.74 0.88
CA LYS A 109 9.75 -27.09 0.97
C LYS A 109 10.02 -27.90 -0.28
N ARG A 110 10.25 -29.20 -0.09
CA ARG A 110 10.30 -30.21 -1.16
C ARG A 110 8.92 -30.86 -1.29
N LYS A 111 8.48 -31.14 -2.51
CA LYS A 111 7.22 -31.82 -2.81
C LYS A 111 7.47 -32.87 -3.88
N TYR A 112 6.95 -34.08 -3.70
CA TYR A 112 6.94 -35.09 -4.75
C TYR A 112 6.08 -34.62 -5.93
N VAL A 113 6.59 -34.77 -7.15
CA VAL A 113 5.89 -34.39 -8.38
C VAL A 113 5.85 -35.60 -9.32
N PRO A 114 4.66 -36.21 -9.51
CA PRO A 114 4.46 -37.28 -10.49
C PRO A 114 4.71 -36.78 -11.92
N TRP A 115 5.27 -37.66 -12.76
CA TRP A 115 5.55 -37.36 -14.17
C TRP A 115 4.32 -36.89 -14.96
N GLU A 116 3.15 -37.50 -14.75
CA GLU A 116 1.91 -37.14 -15.47
C GLU A 116 1.53 -35.67 -15.30
N ASN A 117 1.70 -35.11 -14.09
CA ASN A 117 1.42 -33.69 -13.83
C ASN A 117 2.42 -32.75 -14.49
N VAL A 118 3.66 -33.20 -14.71
CA VAL A 118 4.68 -32.44 -15.45
C VAL A 118 4.37 -32.46 -16.95
N LYS A 119 3.99 -33.63 -17.47
CA LYS A 119 3.63 -33.83 -18.87
C LYS A 119 2.47 -32.93 -19.29
N LEU A 120 1.39 -32.89 -18.49
CA LEU A 120 0.25 -32.00 -18.74
C LEU A 120 0.67 -30.54 -18.88
N ARG A 121 1.49 -30.03 -17.96
CA ARG A 121 2.00 -28.64 -18.01
C ARG A 121 2.86 -28.37 -19.23
N MET A 122 3.67 -29.34 -19.65
CA MET A 122 4.50 -29.23 -20.86
C MET A 122 3.64 -29.24 -22.12
N GLU A 123 2.60 -30.05 -22.19
CA GLU A 123 1.65 -30.12 -23.30
C GLU A 123 0.81 -28.84 -23.41
N GLU A 124 0.30 -28.32 -22.29
CA GLU A 124 -0.34 -27.00 -22.23
C GLU A 124 0.59 -25.90 -22.74
N SER A 125 1.85 -25.89 -22.28
CA SER A 125 2.85 -24.92 -22.75
C SER A 125 3.10 -25.03 -24.26
N LYS A 126 3.13 -26.25 -24.81
CA LYS A 126 3.25 -26.48 -26.27
C LYS A 126 2.02 -25.99 -27.02
N LYS A 127 0.81 -26.24 -26.50
CA LYS A 127 -0.46 -25.78 -27.08
C LYS A 127 -0.51 -24.25 -27.12
N ILE A 128 -0.14 -23.59 -26.02
CA ILE A 128 -0.05 -22.14 -25.93
C ILE A 128 0.94 -21.59 -26.95
N LYS A 129 2.16 -22.15 -27.03
CA LYS A 129 3.17 -21.72 -28.01
C LYS A 129 2.69 -21.84 -29.46
N ARG A 130 2.02 -22.95 -29.81
CA ARG A 130 1.43 -23.15 -31.16
C ARG A 130 0.32 -22.12 -31.43
N SER A 131 -0.53 -21.87 -30.45
CA SER A 131 -1.61 -20.87 -30.56
C SER A 131 -1.05 -19.47 -30.82
N VAL A 132 -0.04 -19.05 -30.04
CA VAL A 132 0.62 -17.74 -30.21
C VAL A 132 1.29 -17.65 -31.58
N GLN A 133 1.97 -18.72 -32.02
CA GLN A 133 2.61 -18.72 -33.34
C GLN A 133 1.60 -18.61 -34.49
N SER A 134 0.43 -19.25 -34.37
CA SER A 134 -0.66 -19.10 -35.35
C SER A 134 -1.12 -17.65 -35.43
N GLN A 135 -1.38 -17.02 -34.29
CA GLN A 135 -1.82 -15.62 -34.23
C GLN A 135 -0.82 -14.67 -34.90
N ILE A 136 0.48 -14.85 -34.64
CA ILE A 136 1.54 -14.06 -35.27
C ILE A 136 1.55 -14.26 -36.79
N ASN A 137 1.37 -15.50 -37.25
CA ASN A 137 1.34 -15.80 -38.69
C ASN A 137 0.11 -15.16 -39.35
N ASP A 138 -1.06 -15.24 -38.72
CA ASP A 138 -2.31 -14.66 -39.21
C ASP A 138 -2.17 -13.14 -39.34
N GLU A 139 -1.62 -12.47 -38.32
CA GLU A 139 -1.34 -11.03 -38.33
C GLU A 139 -0.33 -10.65 -39.42
N TYR A 140 0.76 -11.42 -39.58
CA TYR A 140 1.73 -11.20 -40.65
C TYR A 140 1.08 -11.29 -42.05
N HIS A 141 0.20 -12.27 -42.26
CA HIS A 141 -0.52 -12.42 -43.53
C HIS A 141 -1.50 -11.26 -43.78
N GLU A 142 -2.20 -10.79 -42.75
CA GLU A 142 -3.11 -9.65 -42.84
C GLU A 142 -2.35 -8.35 -43.18
N VAL A 143 -1.24 -8.08 -42.50
CA VAL A 143 -0.37 -6.92 -42.80
C VAL A 143 0.15 -6.98 -44.24
N LYS A 144 0.58 -8.17 -44.70
CA LYS A 144 1.05 -8.35 -46.07
C LYS A 144 -0.07 -8.11 -47.10
N LYS A 145 -1.30 -8.57 -46.84
CA LYS A 145 -2.46 -8.32 -47.70
C LYS A 145 -2.81 -6.83 -47.76
N ASN A 146 -2.81 -6.14 -46.63
CA ASN A 146 -3.07 -4.71 -46.56
C ASN A 146 -1.99 -3.88 -47.27
N ARG A 147 -0.72 -4.28 -47.16
CA ARG A 147 0.39 -3.65 -47.90
C ARG A 147 0.27 -3.82 -49.41
N ILE A 148 -0.18 -4.99 -49.87
CA ILE A 148 -0.45 -5.24 -51.29
C ILE A 148 -1.61 -4.37 -51.77
N ASN A 149 -2.74 -4.34 -51.04
CA ASN A 149 -3.89 -3.47 -51.37
C ASN A 149 -3.52 -1.98 -51.43
N PHE A 150 -2.67 -1.51 -50.51
CA PHE A 150 -2.18 -0.13 -50.53
C PHE A 150 -1.33 0.17 -51.78
N MET A 151 -0.49 -0.76 -52.23
CA MET A 151 0.28 -0.58 -53.48
C MET A 151 -0.60 -0.54 -54.74
N PHE A 152 -1.78 -1.17 -54.72
CA PHE A 152 -2.74 -1.10 -55.82
C PHE A 152 -3.60 0.18 -55.82
N HIS A 153 -3.88 0.76 -54.65
CA HIS A 153 -4.67 2.01 -54.54
C HIS A 153 -3.92 3.29 -54.92
N PHE A 154 -2.58 3.29 -55.00
CA PHE A 154 -1.77 4.44 -55.43
C PHE A 154 -1.36 4.40 -56.92
N ARG A 155 -1.99 3.53 -57.73
CA ARG A 155 -1.79 3.43 -59.19
C ARG A 155 -3.01 3.87 -60.02
N LEU A 156 -3.89 4.68 -59.45
CA LEU A 156 -4.97 5.40 -60.17
C LEU A 156 -4.79 6.90 -60.01
#